data_AF-A0A2W7ASM3-F1
#
_entry.id   AF-A0A2W7ASM3-F1
#
_cell.length_a   1.000
_cell.length_b   1.000
_cell.length_c   1.000
_cell.angle_alpha   90.00
_cell.angle_beta   90.00
_cell.angle_gamma   90.00
#
_symmetry.space_group_name_H-M   'P 1'
#
loop_
_entity.id
_entity.type
_entity.pdbx_description
1 polymer ?
#
loop_
_entity_poly.entity_id
_entity_poly.type
_entity_poly.pdbx_seq_one_letter_code
_entity_poly.pdbx_strand_id
1 'polypeptide(L)'
;MATELLTHVDYKGLLKQYPLAEDLLPAVQYYTRSTNEFVTLLHNTQTYRQALQEYDAFQSWRKNRNSKRAEIEEKVGYDSKHSGHCYRLLKSGIEILNGDGVIPNREITGDAQFIRQIRNGEVPYDHLIEAVSNLEIELESAMKNTKLPKYPNQKLIEEKQIEIIKKYLNF
;
A
#
# COMPACT_ATOMS: atom_id res chain seq x y z
N MET A 1 -18.90 19.12 2.68
CA MET A 1 -17.73 18.22 2.73
C MET A 1 -18.01 16.91 3.46
N ALA A 2 -18.07 16.81 4.81
CA ALA A 2 -18.33 15.52 5.47
C ALA A 2 -19.71 14.91 5.12
N THR A 3 -20.74 15.77 5.01
CA THR A 3 -22.12 15.35 4.70
C THR A 3 -22.30 14.86 3.25
N GLU A 4 -21.51 15.35 2.30
CA GLU A 4 -21.53 14.92 0.88
C GLU A 4 -20.77 13.60 0.66
N LEU A 5 -19.79 13.29 1.52
CA LEU A 5 -19.09 12.01 1.46
C LEU A 5 -20.01 10.87 1.90
N LEU A 6 -20.82 11.08 2.93
CA LEU A 6 -21.73 10.08 3.50
C LEU A 6 -22.89 9.70 2.55
N THR A 7 -23.25 10.54 1.58
CA THR A 7 -24.33 10.27 0.62
C THR A 7 -23.96 9.24 -0.45
N HIS A 8 -22.67 8.93 -0.61
CA HIS A 8 -22.18 7.97 -1.61
C HIS A 8 -21.56 6.71 -1.00
N VAL A 9 -21.63 6.54 0.32
CA VAL A 9 -21.08 5.35 0.99
C VAL A 9 -22.04 4.17 0.82
N ASP A 10 -21.54 3.07 0.25
CA ASP A 10 -22.25 1.79 0.24
C ASP A 10 -22.15 1.11 1.62
N TYR A 11 -22.99 1.55 2.56
CA TYR A 11 -23.06 0.97 3.90
C TYR A 11 -23.40 -0.52 3.88
N LYS A 12 -24.17 -0.98 2.89
CA LYS A 12 -24.53 -2.39 2.76
C LYS A 12 -23.30 -3.22 2.38
N GLY A 13 -22.47 -2.71 1.46
CA GLY A 13 -21.17 -3.30 1.12
C GLY A 13 -20.26 -3.37 2.34
N LEU A 14 -20.10 -2.26 3.07
CA LEU A 14 -19.26 -2.18 4.27
C LEU A 14 -19.69 -3.19 5.34
N LEU A 15 -20.98 -3.26 5.68
CA LEU A 15 -21.51 -4.16 6.71
C LEU A 15 -21.47 -5.64 6.29
N LYS A 16 -21.30 -5.93 4.99
CA LYS A 16 -21.08 -7.29 4.48
C LYS A 16 -19.61 -7.68 4.50
N GLN A 17 -18.73 -6.71 4.27
CA GLN A 17 -17.29 -6.94 4.12
C GLN A 17 -16.58 -6.99 5.47
N TYR A 18 -17.04 -6.20 6.44
CA TYR A 18 -16.43 -6.09 7.76
C TYR A 18 -17.43 -6.43 8.86
N PRO A 19 -16.99 -7.14 9.93
CA PRO A 19 -17.79 -7.31 11.12
C PRO A 19 -18.05 -5.96 11.78
N LEU A 20 -19.16 -5.87 12.50
CA LEU A 20 -19.43 -4.71 13.35
C LEU A 20 -18.33 -4.60 14.41
N ALA A 21 -17.81 -3.40 14.63
CA ALA A 21 -16.86 -3.18 15.70
C ALA A 21 -17.47 -3.52 17.07
N GLU A 22 -16.70 -4.14 17.95
CA GLU A 22 -17.19 -4.67 19.23
C GLU A 22 -17.80 -3.59 20.12
N ASP A 23 -17.26 -2.37 20.06
CA ASP A 23 -17.72 -1.18 20.78
C ASP A 23 -19.10 -0.69 20.31
N LEU A 24 -19.52 -1.03 19.08
CA LEU A 24 -20.84 -0.69 18.53
C LEU A 24 -21.92 -1.73 18.87
N LEU A 25 -21.55 -2.91 19.38
CA LEU A 25 -22.52 -3.97 19.68
C LEU A 25 -23.61 -3.55 20.69
N PRO A 26 -23.32 -2.80 21.77
CA PRO A 26 -24.36 -2.31 22.67
C PRO A 26 -25.35 -1.35 21.98
N ALA A 27 -24.87 -0.51 21.06
CA ALA A 27 -25.71 0.40 20.30
C ALA A 27 -26.61 -0.38 19.33
N VAL A 28 -26.04 -1.36 18.61
CA VAL A 28 -26.78 -2.25 17.72
C VAL A 28 -27.89 -2.98 18.48
N GLN A 29 -27.58 -3.49 19.68
CA GLN A 29 -28.57 -4.11 20.54
C GLN A 29 -29.69 -3.13 20.92
N TYR A 30 -29.33 -1.93 21.37
CA TYR A 30 -30.29 -0.91 21.79
C TYR A 30 -31.28 -0.55 20.66
N TYR A 31 -30.77 -0.32 19.44
CA TYR A 31 -31.60 0.07 18.30
C TYR A 31 -32.44 -1.08 17.74
N THR A 32 -31.88 -2.29 17.69
CA THR A 32 -32.59 -3.46 17.14
C THR A 32 -33.49 -4.15 18.16
N ARG A 33 -33.32 -3.84 19.45
CA ARG A 33 -33.97 -4.52 20.59
C ARG A 33 -33.75 -6.04 20.57
N SER A 34 -32.60 -6.46 20.03
CA SER A 34 -32.23 -7.87 19.96
C SER A 34 -31.74 -8.40 21.31
N THR A 35 -31.78 -9.71 21.49
CA THR A 35 -31.19 -10.35 22.68
C THR A 35 -29.66 -10.31 22.63
N ASN A 36 -29.02 -10.43 23.80
CA ASN A 36 -27.56 -10.50 23.90
C ASN A 36 -27.02 -11.67 23.07
N GLU A 37 -27.67 -12.83 23.18
CA GLU A 37 -27.29 -14.06 22.48
C GLU A 37 -27.32 -13.88 20.97
N PHE A 38 -28.33 -13.16 20.45
CA PHE A 38 -28.43 -12.87 19.03
C PHE A 38 -27.31 -11.94 18.56
N VAL A 39 -27.01 -10.87 19.30
CA VAL A 39 -25.95 -9.92 18.95
C VAL A 39 -24.57 -10.59 18.98
N THR A 40 -24.30 -11.43 19.99
CA THR A 40 -23.07 -12.23 20.07
C THR A 40 -22.98 -13.22 18.90
N LEU A 41 -24.06 -13.94 18.60
CA LEU A 41 -24.08 -14.90 17.48
C LEU A 41 -23.87 -14.20 16.13
N LEU A 42 -24.48 -13.03 15.93
CA LEU A 42 -24.31 -12.21 14.73
C LEU A 42 -22.85 -11.82 14.55
N HIS A 43 -22.23 -11.24 15.58
CA HIS A 43 -20.83 -10.82 15.54
C HIS A 43 -19.91 -12.01 15.26
N ASN A 44 -20.06 -13.11 16.00
CA ASN A 44 -19.26 -14.33 15.79
C ASN A 44 -19.42 -14.88 14.37
N THR A 45 -20.64 -14.84 13.82
CA THR A 45 -20.90 -15.27 12.44
C THR A 45 -20.23 -14.37 11.42
N GLN A 46 -20.24 -13.05 11.62
CA GLN A 46 -19.56 -12.09 10.74
C GLN A 46 -18.04 -12.31 10.76
N THR A 47 -17.45 -12.38 11.94
CA THR A 47 -16.00 -12.62 12.12
C THR A 47 -15.59 -13.97 11.53
N TYR A 48 -16.37 -15.02 11.75
CA TYR A 48 -16.11 -16.33 11.13
C TYR A 48 -16.15 -16.27 9.60
N ARG A 49 -17.16 -15.59 9.02
CA ARG A 49 -17.25 -15.44 7.56
C ARG A 49 -16.07 -14.67 6.98
N GLN A 50 -15.62 -13.62 7.67
CA GLN A 50 -14.43 -12.88 7.27
C GLN A 50 -13.20 -13.79 7.30
N ALA A 51 -12.97 -14.51 8.40
CA ALA A 51 -11.84 -15.44 8.52
C ALA A 51 -11.86 -16.53 7.43
N LEU A 52 -13.06 -17.03 7.06
CA LEU A 52 -13.22 -17.97 5.97
C LEU A 52 -12.85 -17.36 4.61
N GLN A 53 -13.29 -16.13 4.33
CA GLN A 53 -12.91 -15.41 3.10
C GLN A 53 -11.40 -15.16 3.03
N GLU A 54 -10.77 -14.76 4.13
CA GLU A 54 -9.33 -14.56 4.22
C GLU A 54 -8.57 -15.87 3.99
N TYR A 55 -9.05 -16.97 4.57
CA TYR A 55 -8.49 -18.30 4.35
C TYR A 55 -8.61 -18.72 2.88
N ASP A 56 -9.79 -18.59 2.28
CA ASP A 56 -10.02 -18.92 0.86
C ASP A 56 -9.15 -18.07 -0.07
N ALA A 57 -9.00 -16.78 0.24
CA ALA A 57 -8.11 -15.87 -0.48
C ALA A 57 -6.65 -16.32 -0.36
N PHE A 58 -6.19 -16.71 0.84
CA PHE A 58 -4.85 -17.26 1.05
C PHE A 58 -4.64 -18.58 0.28
N GLN A 59 -5.60 -19.50 0.31
CA GLN A 59 -5.53 -20.76 -0.44
C GLN A 59 -5.44 -20.50 -1.95
N SER A 60 -6.27 -19.60 -2.46
CA SER A 60 -6.26 -19.18 -3.86
C SER A 60 -4.94 -18.52 -4.25
N TRP A 61 -4.44 -17.58 -3.43
CA TRP A 61 -3.13 -16.95 -3.63
C TRP A 61 -2.01 -17.98 -3.68
N ARG A 62 -1.99 -18.93 -2.73
CA ARG A 62 -0.97 -19.98 -2.64
C ARG A 62 -1.00 -20.89 -3.86
N LYS A 63 -2.19 -21.30 -4.30
CA LYS A 63 -2.39 -22.12 -5.51
C LYS A 63 -1.95 -21.42 -6.79
N ASN A 64 -2.19 -20.12 -6.88
CA ASN A 64 -1.92 -19.31 -8.08
C ASN A 64 -0.57 -18.58 -8.02
N ARG A 65 0.24 -18.79 -6.97
CA ARG A 65 1.53 -18.11 -6.80
C ARG A 65 2.50 -18.58 -7.88
N ASN A 66 3.28 -17.64 -8.41
CA ASN A 66 4.37 -17.99 -9.33
C ASN A 66 5.41 -18.86 -8.60
N SER A 67 5.65 -20.07 -9.10
CA SER A 67 6.51 -21.07 -8.43
C SER A 67 7.92 -20.56 -8.16
N LYS A 68 8.59 -19.95 -9.15
CA LYS A 68 9.94 -19.39 -8.99
C LYS A 68 10.00 -18.30 -7.93
N ARG A 69 8.94 -17.51 -7.79
CA ARG A 69 8.85 -16.48 -6.75
C ARG A 69 8.63 -17.10 -5.38
N ALA A 70 7.79 -18.13 -5.28
CA ALA A 70 7.52 -18.86 -4.04
C ALA A 70 8.78 -19.55 -3.49
N GLU A 71 9.60 -20.16 -4.36
CA GLU A 71 10.88 -20.78 -3.97
C GLU A 71 11.85 -19.78 -3.32
N ILE A 72 11.93 -18.56 -3.87
CA ILE A 72 12.76 -17.49 -3.30
C ILE A 72 12.19 -17.04 -1.96
N GLU A 73 10.88 -16.84 -1.89
CA GLU A 73 10.16 -16.44 -0.66
C GLU A 73 10.37 -17.43 0.48
N GLU A 74 10.31 -18.73 0.20
CA GLU A 74 10.57 -19.79 1.18
C GLU A 74 12.02 -19.76 1.69
N LYS A 75 12.98 -19.42 0.82
CA LYS A 75 14.40 -19.31 1.17
C LYS A 75 14.69 -18.13 2.10
N VAL A 76 14.12 -16.95 1.84
CA VAL A 76 14.48 -15.72 2.58
C VAL A 76 13.43 -15.26 3.60
N GLY A 77 12.23 -15.82 3.59
CA GLY A 77 11.16 -15.50 4.53
C GLY A 77 10.36 -14.23 4.21
N TYR A 78 10.52 -13.66 3.00
CA TYR A 78 9.79 -12.47 2.58
C TYR A 78 9.63 -12.40 1.04
N ASP A 79 8.70 -11.56 0.57
CA ASP A 79 8.47 -11.33 -0.86
C ASP A 79 9.59 -10.47 -1.48
N SER A 80 10.62 -11.12 -2.00
CA SER A 80 11.80 -10.49 -2.60
C SER A 80 11.51 -9.47 -3.69
N LYS A 81 10.47 -9.69 -4.52
CA LYS A 81 10.12 -8.72 -5.57
C LYS A 81 9.45 -7.49 -4.98
N HIS A 82 8.57 -7.69 -4.00
CA HIS A 82 7.87 -6.59 -3.33
C HIS A 82 8.85 -5.76 -2.50
N SER A 83 9.71 -6.42 -1.71
CA SER A 83 10.74 -5.77 -0.91
C SER A 83 11.74 -4.97 -1.75
N GLY A 84 12.20 -5.53 -2.87
CA GLY A 84 13.07 -4.79 -3.80
C GLY A 84 12.38 -3.58 -4.40
N HIS A 85 11.05 -3.65 -4.61
CA HIS A 85 10.27 -2.49 -5.05
C HIS A 85 10.12 -1.44 -3.95
N CYS A 86 9.82 -1.85 -2.72
CA CYS A 86 9.71 -0.98 -1.55
C CYS A 86 11.00 -0.19 -1.32
N TYR A 87 12.14 -0.89 -1.24
CA TYR A 87 13.47 -0.27 -1.11
C TYR A 87 13.71 0.78 -2.20
N ARG A 88 13.45 0.43 -3.46
CA ARG A 88 13.60 1.34 -4.60
C ARG A 88 12.72 2.59 -4.47
N LEU A 89 11.46 2.43 -4.05
CA LEU A 89 10.54 3.56 -3.89
C LEU A 89 10.97 4.51 -2.77
N LEU A 90 11.47 3.99 -1.65
CA LEU A 90 12.00 4.80 -0.56
C LEU A 90 13.20 5.65 -1.04
N LYS A 91 14.18 5.01 -1.68
CA LYS A 91 15.33 5.72 -2.27
C LYS A 91 14.91 6.79 -3.27
N SER A 92 14.03 6.44 -4.22
CA SER A 92 13.53 7.41 -5.20
C SER A 92 12.74 8.56 -4.55
N GLY A 93 11.97 8.28 -3.49
CA GLY A 93 11.26 9.30 -2.74
C GLY A 93 12.20 10.31 -2.08
N ILE A 94 13.28 9.81 -1.45
CA ILE A 94 14.33 10.63 -0.84
C ILE A 94 15.02 11.52 -1.89
N GLU A 95 15.44 10.95 -3.01
CA GLU A 95 16.06 11.67 -4.14
C GLU A 95 15.16 12.83 -4.63
N ILE A 96 13.88 12.54 -4.85
CA ILE A 96 12.91 13.55 -5.28
C ILE A 96 12.78 14.66 -4.23
N LEU A 97 12.62 14.30 -2.96
CA LEU A 97 12.45 15.27 -1.87
C LEU A 97 13.70 16.15 -1.66
N ASN A 98 14.88 15.61 -1.92
CA ASN A 98 16.15 16.35 -1.88
C ASN A 98 16.37 17.25 -3.10
N GLY A 99 15.58 17.07 -4.18
CA GLY A 99 15.63 17.90 -5.38
C GLY A 99 16.48 17.32 -6.51
N ASP A 100 16.93 16.07 -6.40
CA ASP A 100 17.67 15.37 -7.47
C ASP A 100 16.77 15.00 -8.66
N GLY A 101 15.45 15.10 -8.47
CA GLY A 101 14.44 14.80 -9.47
C GLY A 101 14.10 13.30 -9.54
N VAL A 102 13.44 12.90 -10.61
CA VAL A 102 13.05 11.51 -10.82
C VAL A 102 14.16 10.81 -11.60
N ILE A 103 14.86 9.85 -10.97
CA ILE A 103 15.95 9.09 -11.57
C ILE A 103 15.55 7.60 -11.71
N PRO A 104 14.99 7.18 -12.86
CA PRO A 104 14.56 5.79 -13.04
C PRO A 104 15.71 4.79 -13.15
N ASN A 105 16.86 5.22 -13.69
CA ASN A 105 18.00 4.35 -13.89
C ASN A 105 18.79 4.16 -12.58
N ARG A 106 18.62 3.01 -11.94
CA ARG A 106 19.24 2.70 -10.65
C ARG A 106 20.74 2.42 -10.69
N GLU A 107 21.30 2.24 -11.89
CA GLU A 107 22.76 2.15 -12.05
C GLU A 107 23.41 3.52 -11.81
N ILE A 108 22.70 4.62 -12.12
CA ILE A 108 23.17 5.99 -11.89
C ILE A 108 23.22 6.30 -10.39
N THR A 109 22.21 5.84 -9.64
CA THR A 109 22.09 6.05 -8.19
C THR A 109 22.89 5.04 -7.36
N GLY A 110 23.51 4.04 -8.01
CA GLY A 110 24.40 3.06 -7.37
C GLY A 110 23.72 1.94 -6.60
N ASP A 111 22.39 1.89 -6.55
CA ASP A 111 21.62 0.91 -5.76
C ASP A 111 21.06 -0.25 -6.60
N ALA A 112 21.29 -0.25 -7.92
CA ALA A 112 20.85 -1.33 -8.82
C ALA A 112 21.34 -2.72 -8.38
N GLN A 113 22.59 -2.83 -7.92
CA GLN A 113 23.15 -4.11 -7.46
C GLN A 113 22.41 -4.62 -6.23
N PHE A 114 22.19 -3.78 -5.22
CA PHE A 114 21.49 -4.18 -4.00
C PHE A 114 20.03 -4.58 -4.29
N ILE A 115 19.33 -3.83 -5.16
CA ILE A 115 17.97 -4.20 -5.59
C ILE A 115 17.95 -5.57 -6.28
N ARG A 116 18.96 -5.89 -7.11
CA ARG A 116 19.10 -7.22 -7.72
C ARG A 116 19.32 -8.32 -6.68
N GLN A 117 20.18 -8.08 -5.68
CA GLN A 117 20.43 -9.03 -4.58
C GLN A 117 19.15 -9.32 -3.79
N ILE A 118 18.35 -8.29 -3.47
CA ILE A 118 17.05 -8.47 -2.80
C ILE A 118 16.15 -9.36 -3.67
N ARG A 119 16.03 -9.06 -4.97
CA ARG A 119 15.17 -9.80 -5.91
C ARG A 119 15.58 -11.25 -6.09
N ASN A 120 16.86 -11.57 -5.94
CA ASN A 120 17.40 -12.92 -6.04
C ASN A 120 17.34 -13.70 -4.72
N GLY A 121 16.87 -13.09 -3.62
CA GLY A 121 16.87 -13.71 -2.31
C GLY A 121 18.28 -13.95 -1.77
N GLU A 122 19.17 -12.97 -1.98
CA GLU A 122 20.55 -12.98 -1.48
C GLU A 122 20.71 -12.12 -0.21
N VAL A 123 19.69 -11.32 0.13
CA VAL A 123 19.69 -10.44 1.30
C VAL A 123 18.91 -11.09 2.44
N PRO A 124 19.50 -11.31 3.62
CA PRO A 124 18.78 -11.79 4.80
C PRO A 124 17.68 -10.81 5.23
N TYR A 125 16.61 -11.33 5.85
CA TYR A 125 15.46 -10.53 6.28
C TYR A 125 15.87 -9.38 7.22
N ASP A 126 16.65 -9.68 8.26
CA ASP A 126 17.03 -8.68 9.27
C ASP A 126 17.80 -7.51 8.66
N HIS A 127 18.73 -7.80 7.74
CA HIS A 127 19.49 -6.77 7.04
C HIS A 127 18.62 -5.91 6.12
N LEU A 128 17.64 -6.52 5.45
CA LEU A 128 16.67 -5.78 4.64
C LEU A 128 15.82 -4.85 5.50
N ILE A 129 15.32 -5.33 6.65
CA ILE A 129 14.51 -4.54 7.56
C ILE A 129 15.31 -3.35 8.10
N GLU A 130 16.55 -3.58 8.54
CA GLU A 130 17.43 -2.50 8.99
C GLU A 130 17.64 -1.46 7.90
N ALA A 131 17.92 -1.89 6.66
CA ALA A 131 18.10 -0.99 5.53
C ALA A 131 16.83 -0.16 5.24
N VAL A 132 15.65 -0.79 5.30
CA VAL A 132 14.36 -0.11 5.09
C VAL A 132 14.07 0.89 6.22
N SER A 133 14.26 0.51 7.49
CA SER A 133 14.03 1.40 8.63
C SER A 133 14.94 2.63 8.59
N ASN A 134 16.20 2.46 8.18
CA ASN A 134 17.11 3.59 7.99
C ASN A 134 16.62 4.54 6.87
N LEU A 135 16.09 3.98 5.78
CA LEU A 135 15.50 4.79 4.70
C LEU A 135 14.21 5.50 5.13
N GLU A 136 13.40 4.91 5.99
CA GLU A 136 12.21 5.58 6.54
C GLU A 136 12.60 6.81 7.36
N ILE A 137 13.64 6.71 8.20
CA ILE A 137 14.17 7.85 8.96
C ILE A 137 14.70 8.93 8.01
N GLU A 138 15.45 8.53 6.98
CA GLU A 138 15.96 9.46 5.97
C GLU A 138 14.82 10.15 5.20
N LEU A 139 13.78 9.40 4.83
CA LEU A 139 12.59 9.91 4.15
C LEU A 139 11.87 10.95 5.02
N GLU A 140 11.65 10.67 6.30
CA GLU A 140 11.05 11.65 7.21
C GLU A 140 11.86 12.94 7.31
N SER A 141 13.19 12.83 7.36
CA SER A 141 14.08 13.98 7.36
C SER A 141 13.98 14.77 6.04
N ALA A 142 13.99 14.09 4.90
CA ALA A 142 13.86 14.70 3.59
C ALA A 142 12.49 15.39 3.44
N MET A 143 11.41 14.79 3.93
CA MET A 143 10.07 15.39 3.94
C MET A 143 10.00 16.69 4.74
N LYS A 144 10.71 16.77 5.87
CA LYS A 144 10.75 17.99 6.71
C LYS A 144 11.58 19.11 6.08
N ASN A 145 12.63 18.76 5.34
CA ASN A 145 13.62 19.69 4.81
C ASN A 145 13.45 20.02 3.32
N THR A 146 12.51 19.35 2.63
CA THR A 146 12.30 19.53 1.19
C THR A 146 11.96 20.98 0.84
N LYS A 147 12.47 21.43 -0.29
CA LYS A 147 12.13 22.74 -0.89
C LYS A 147 10.98 22.62 -1.89
N LEU A 148 10.44 21.42 -2.10
CA LEU A 148 9.33 21.21 -3.02
C LEU A 148 8.06 21.88 -2.49
N PRO A 149 7.24 22.48 -3.38
CA PRO A 149 5.98 23.06 -2.97
C PRO A 149 5.00 21.97 -2.54
N LYS A 150 4.13 22.28 -1.58
CA LYS A 150 3.09 21.36 -1.10
C LYS A 150 2.11 20.93 -2.21
N TYR A 151 1.90 21.80 -3.20
CA TYR A 151 1.05 21.53 -4.34
C TYR A 151 1.78 21.86 -5.64
N PRO A 152 1.58 21.06 -6.70
CA PRO A 152 2.16 21.37 -7.99
C PRO A 152 1.49 22.60 -8.62
N ASN A 153 2.22 23.30 -9.51
CA ASN A 153 1.66 24.40 -10.26
C ASN A 153 0.68 23.87 -11.34
N GLN A 154 -0.61 23.89 -11.03
CA GLN A 154 -1.66 23.34 -11.91
C GLN A 154 -1.69 24.01 -13.28
N LYS A 155 -1.56 25.35 -13.32
CA LYS A 155 -1.55 26.10 -14.59
C LYS A 155 -0.40 25.66 -15.50
N LEU A 156 0.80 25.48 -14.92
CA LEU A 156 1.95 24.99 -15.66
C LEU A 156 1.73 23.56 -16.19
N ILE A 157 1.10 22.69 -15.40
CA ILE A 157 0.77 21.32 -15.83
C ILE A 157 -0.19 21.35 -17.02
N GLU A 158 -1.27 22.14 -16.94
CA GLU A 158 -2.25 22.28 -18.02
C GLU A 158 -1.60 22.81 -19.31
N GLU A 159 -0.78 23.87 -19.20
CA GLU A 159 -0.04 24.42 -20.32
C GLU A 159 0.87 23.37 -20.97
N LYS A 160 1.60 22.58 -20.17
CA LYS A 160 2.48 21.51 -20.64
C LYS A 160 1.70 20.37 -21.29
N GLN A 161 0.54 19.99 -20.75
CA GLN A 161 -0.32 18.98 -21.35
C GLN A 161 -0.79 19.39 -22.74
N ILE A 162 -1.27 20.63 -22.89
CA ILE A 162 -1.69 21.17 -24.19
C ILE A 162 -0.51 21.19 -25.17
N GLU A 163 0.67 21.63 -24.73
CA GLU A 163 1.90 21.63 -25.55
C GLU A 163 2.23 20.24 -26.08
N ILE A 164 2.24 19.22 -25.21
CA ILE A 164 2.53 17.83 -25.58
C ILE A 164 1.50 17.32 -26.59
N ILE A 165 0.21 17.60 -26.37
CA ILE A 165 -0.88 17.18 -27.24
C ILE A 165 -0.75 17.84 -28.62
N LYS A 166 -0.54 19.16 -28.69
CA LYS A 166 -0.35 19.88 -29.97
C LYS A 166 0.82 19.31 -30.76
N LYS A 167 1.96 19.09 -30.09
CA LYS A 167 3.15 18.48 -30.69
C LYS A 167 2.86 17.09 -31.26
N TYR A 168 2.10 16.26 -30.54
CA TYR A 168 1.74 14.92 -31.02
C TYR A 168 0.74 14.97 -32.19
N LEU A 169 -0.18 15.93 -32.19
CA LEU A 169 -1.20 16.10 -33.22
C LEU A 169 -0.74 16.94 -34.43
N ASN A 170 0.53 17.39 -34.46
CA ASN A 170 1.09 18.26 -35.50
C ASN A 170 0.30 19.56 -35.75
N PHE A 171 -0.25 20.16 -34.68
CA PHE A 171 -0.75 21.54 -34.70
C PHE A 171 0.33 22.53 -34.27
#